data_AF-A0A848RRX4-F1
#
_entry.id   AF-A0A848RRX4-F1
#
_cell.length_a   1.000
_cell.length_b   1.000
_cell.length_c   1.000
_cell.angle_alpha   90.00
_cell.angle_beta   90.00
_cell.angle_gamma   90.00
#
_symmetry.space_group_name_H-M   'P 1'
#
loop_
_entity.id
_entity.type
_entity.pdbx_description
1 polymer ?
#
loop_
_entity_poly.entity_id
_entity_poly.type
_entity_poly.pdbx_seq_one_letter_code
_entity_poly.pdbx_strand_id
1 'polypeptide(L)' 'MNVVALIVSFVLFLGGLALFGFADQVTGWEGVTFFAGIIAIALAFAIPVHVISKLD' A
#
# COMPACT_ATOMS: atom_id res chain seq x y z
N MET A 1 4.81 -4.09 -17.95
CA MET A 1 4.83 -3.50 -16.60
C MET A 1 5.60 -2.20 -16.67
N ASN A 2 4.88 -1.09 -16.79
CA ASN A 2 5.46 0.25 -16.79
C ASN A 2 6.29 0.46 -15.51
N VAL A 3 7.49 1.02 -15.62
CA VAL A 3 8.39 1.31 -14.48
C VAL A 3 7.70 2.18 -13.43
N VAL A 4 6.81 3.08 -13.86
CA VAL A 4 6.01 3.91 -12.95
C VAL A 4 5.09 3.06 -12.07
N ALA A 5 4.47 2.01 -12.65
CA ALA A 5 3.62 1.06 -11.91
C ALA A 5 4.40 0.37 -10.80
N LEU A 6 5.59 -0.12 -11.14
CA LEU A 6 6.49 -0.79 -10.20
C LEU A 6 6.82 0.14 -9.03
N ILE A 7 7.24 1.38 -9.31
CA ILE A 7 7.63 2.35 -8.29
C ILE A 7 6.46 2.67 -7.37
N VAL A 8 5.27 2.96 -7.93
CA VAL A 8 4.08 3.29 -7.13
C VAL A 8 3.66 2.11 -6.25
N SER A 9 3.63 0.90 -6.80
CA SER A 9 3.35 -0.32 -6.03
C SER A 9 4.36 -0.55 -4.93
N PHE A 10 5.64 -0.32 -5.20
CA PHE A 10 6.71 -0.53 -4.22
C PHE A 10 6.62 0.47 -3.06
N VAL A 11 6.31 1.73 -3.35
CA VAL A 11 6.08 2.76 -2.32
C VAL A 11 4.85 2.42 -1.47
N LEU A 12 3.74 1.98 -2.08
CA LEU A 12 2.55 1.55 -1.34
C LEU A 12 2.82 0.33 -0.46
N PHE A 13 3.61 -0.61 -0.95
CA PHE A 13 3.99 -1.81 -0.19
C PHE A 13 4.83 -1.45 1.04
N LEU A 14 5.91 -0.68 0.85
CA LEU A 14 6.76 -0.23 1.95
C LEU A 14 6.01 0.69 2.93
N GLY A 15 5.16 1.58 2.41
CA GLY A 15 4.31 2.45 3.22
C GLY A 15 3.30 1.67 4.06
N GLY A 16 2.69 0.62 3.49
CA GLY A 16 1.78 -0.25 4.23
C GLY A 16 2.48 -1.08 5.31
N LEU A 17 3.68 -1.58 5.05
CA LEU A 17 4.51 -2.24 6.08
C LEU A 17 4.89 -1.28 7.21
N ALA A 18 5.25 -0.03 6.88
CA ALA A 18 5.52 1.00 7.88
C ALA A 18 4.27 1.31 8.72
N LEU A 19 3.10 1.48 8.10
CA LEU A 19 1.83 1.71 8.81
C LEU A 19 1.51 0.58 9.80
N PHE A 20 1.81 -0.67 9.44
CA PHE A 20 1.68 -1.78 10.39
C PHE A 20 2.67 -1.69 11.55
N GLY A 21 3.94 -1.38 11.27
CA GLY A 21 4.97 -1.27 12.30
C GLY A 21 4.74 -0.10 13.27
N PHE A 22 4.03 0.94 12.84
CA PHE A 22 3.66 2.10 13.67
C PHE A 22 2.25 2.03 14.25
N ALA A 23 1.46 1.00 13.93
CA ALA A 23 0.04 0.98 14.27
C ALA A 23 -0.22 1.08 15.78
N ASP A 24 0.63 0.48 16.62
CA ASP A 24 0.55 0.55 18.08
C ASP A 24 1.13 1.83 18.69
N GLN A 25 1.82 2.64 17.88
CA GLN A 25 2.44 3.90 18.30
C GLN A 25 1.54 5.12 18.05
N VAL A 26 0.49 4.96 17.24
CA VAL A 26 -0.48 6.04 16.96
C VAL A 26 -1.65 5.97 17.92
N THR A 27 -1.46 6.55 19.11
CA THR A 27 -2.46 6.54 20.20
C THR A 27 -3.82 7.06 19.74
N GLY A 28 -4.87 6.25 19.94
CA GLY A 28 -6.26 6.56 19.58
C GLY A 28 -6.61 6.35 18.11
N TRP A 29 -5.66 5.92 17.27
CA TRP A 29 -5.85 5.62 15.85
C TRP A 29 -5.32 4.24 15.46
N GLU A 30 -5.03 3.37 16.42
CA GLU A 30 -4.33 2.11 16.22
C GLU A 30 -5.05 1.23 15.18
N GLY A 31 -6.37 1.11 15.33
CA GLY A 31 -7.21 0.34 14.41
C GLY A 31 -7.24 0.93 12.99
N VAL A 32 -7.30 2.27 12.87
CA VAL A 32 -7.32 2.94 11.55
C VAL A 32 -5.97 2.81 10.86
N THR A 33 -4.88 2.99 11.61
CA THR A 33 -3.51 2.90 11.08
C THR A 33 -3.19 1.48 10.62
N PHE A 34 -3.62 0.47 11.40
CA PHE A 34 -3.53 -0.93 11.02
C PHE A 34 -4.35 -1.24 9.75
N PHE A 35 -5.61 -0.81 9.69
CA PHE A 35 -6.45 -1.03 8.50
C PHE A 35 -5.92 -0.31 7.25
N ALA A 36 -5.38 0.90 7.41
CA ALA A 36 -4.74 1.62 6.32
C ALA A 36 -3.53 0.86 5.77
N GLY A 37 -2.74 0.21 6.63
CA GLY A 37 -1.65 -0.69 6.22
C GLY A 37 -2.13 -1.87 5.35
N ILE A 38 -3.22 -2.52 5.75
CA ILE A 38 -3.87 -3.59 4.96
C ILE A 38 -4.23 -3.07 3.57
N ILE A 39 -4.94 -1.94 3.50
CA ILE A 39 -5.41 -1.36 2.24
C ILE A 39 -4.22 -0.97 1.35
N ALA A 40 -3.19 -0.35 1.91
CA ALA A 40 -1.99 0.04 1.17
C ALA A 40 -1.28 -1.16 0.53
N ILE A 41 -1.12 -2.25 1.27
CA ILE A 41 -0.52 -3.49 0.75
C ILE A 41 -1.44 -4.14 -0.30
N ALA A 42 -2.74 -4.21 -0.07
CA ALA A 42 -3.69 -4.75 -1.04
C ALA A 42 -3.63 -3.97 -2.38
N LEU A 43 -3.56 -2.64 -2.31
CA LEU A 43 -3.43 -1.77 -3.48
C LEU A 43 -2.09 -1.94 -4.18
N ALA A 44 -0.99 -2.15 -3.45
CA ALA A 44 0.32 -2.40 -4.04
C ALA A 44 0.32 -3.58 -5.02
N PHE A 45 -0.45 -4.63 -4.72
CA PHE A 45 -0.64 -5.79 -5.61
C PHE A 45 -1.78 -5.60 -6.63
N ALA A 46 -2.86 -4.91 -6.27
CA ALA A 46 -4.00 -4.73 -7.16
C ALA A 46 -3.71 -3.79 -8.35
N ILE A 47 -2.98 -2.69 -8.11
CA ILE A 47 -2.65 -1.67 -9.12
C ILE A 47 -1.93 -2.25 -10.35
N PRO A 48 -0.83 -3.02 -10.22
CA PRO A 48 -0.09 -3.52 -11.37
C PRO A 48 -0.88 -4.59 -12.13
N VAL A 49 -1.76 -5.33 -11.45
CA VAL A 49 -2.57 -6.40 -12.07
C VAL A 49 -3.79 -5.84 -12.82
N HIS A 50 -4.53 -4.92 -12.22
CA HIS A 50 -5.86 -4.53 -12.72
C HIS A 50 -5.93 -3.12 -13.32
N VAL A 51 -5.13 -2.18 -12.81
CA VAL A 51 -5.24 -0.76 -13.18
C VAL A 51 -4.35 -0.46 -14.37
N ILE A 52 -3.09 -0.92 -14.32
CA ILE A 52 -2.08 -0.54 -15.33
C ILE A 52 -2.02 -1.49 -16.52
N SER A 53 -2.56 -2.71 -16.40
CA SER A 53 -2.78 -3.63 -17.54
C SER A 53 -3.71 -3.05 -18.63
N LYS A 54 -4.47 -2.00 -18.33
CA LYS A 54 -5.39 -1.33 -19.27
C LYS A 54 -4.86 0.00 -19.85
N LEU A 55 -3.68 0.45 -19.42
CA LEU A 55 -3.09 1.73 -19.80
C LEU A 55 -1.88 1.61 -20.76
N ASP A 56 -1.36 0.39 -20.95
CA ASP A 56 -0.44 0.02 -22.04
C ASP A 56 -1.26 -0.46 -23.26
#